data_AF-A0AAE3N3I7-F1
#
_entry.id   AF-A0AAE3N3I7-F1
#
_cell.length_a   1.000
_cell.length_b   1.000
_cell.length_c   1.000
_cell.angle_alpha   90.00
_cell.angle_beta   90.00
_cell.angle_gamma   90.00
#
_symmetry.space_group_name_H-M   'P 1'
#
loop_
_entity.id
_entity.type
_entity.pdbx_description
1 polymer ?
#
loop_
_entity_poly.entity_id
_entity_poly.type
_entity_poly.pdbx_seq_one_letter_code
_entity_poly.pdbx_strand_id
1 'polypeptide(L)'
;MGEEADGRFIDLRHEPDEPKRQFDRTLRLRRLARLEQMGLATEHAPGVWELSERMEPTLREMGERGDIIRNMQKALRADGHDRDPMTFHIHDAAPETPITGRVVDKYLTNELGENLTVVIDGIDGRTHHVPGIEPSRLDEARIGSVIEIGPPDTASRPSDHAIAGMAEDGIYRPSRHLEQARFEGRVPGGDYEGFVDAHVRRLEALRRAGIAERIDADQWRIPEDFEARAADHDARRNGQATIRIVSTFDLENQIGADGATWLDRRLVAPDASDLASAGFGQQVREAMDQRREHHIDQGDAIRQQNGRVFYRRNLLATLREREVARIGAEMAESKGLPFRAAADGESVSGKFTGTVQLSSGKFAIVEKSHEFTLVPWRPVIDRQLGREVSGIMQGGSVSWQLGRQRGMGL
;
A
#
# COMPACT_ATOMS: atom_id res chain seq x y z
N MET A 1 -5.92 -38.58 -43.51
CA MET A 1 -4.94 -39.30 -42.68
C MET A 1 -3.92 -38.26 -42.27
N GLY A 2 -4.08 -37.53 -41.16
CA GLY A 2 -4.55 -37.99 -39.86
C GLY A 2 -3.33 -38.20 -38.96
N GLU A 3 -2.51 -37.16 -38.80
CA GLU A 3 -1.42 -37.11 -37.83
C GLU A 3 -1.49 -35.72 -37.18
N GLU A 4 -2.44 -35.55 -36.25
CA GLU A 4 -2.17 -34.73 -35.08
C GLU A 4 -1.06 -35.46 -34.32
N ALA A 5 0.19 -35.11 -34.63
CA ALA A 5 1.32 -35.49 -33.78
C ALA A 5 1.04 -34.90 -32.39
N ASP A 6 0.89 -35.76 -31.40
CA ASP A 6 0.82 -35.41 -29.98
C ASP A 6 2.03 -34.50 -29.69
N GLY A 7 1.78 -33.18 -29.58
CA GLY A 7 2.79 -32.11 -29.62
C GLY A 7 3.82 -32.11 -28.48
N ARG A 8 3.88 -33.21 -27.74
CA ARG A 8 4.75 -33.46 -26.59
C ARG A 8 5.99 -34.26 -26.95
N PHE A 9 5.99 -35.04 -28.02
CA PHE A 9 7.14 -35.87 -28.40
C PHE A 9 7.99 -35.23 -29.49
N ILE A 10 9.30 -35.17 -29.27
CA ILE A 10 10.29 -34.65 -30.20
C ILE A 10 11.29 -35.76 -30.52
N ASP A 11 11.34 -36.18 -31.79
CA ASP A 11 12.33 -37.12 -32.29
C ASP A 11 13.42 -36.39 -33.10
N LEU A 12 14.65 -36.43 -32.58
CA LEU A 12 15.87 -35.86 -33.15
C LEU A 12 16.92 -36.94 -33.43
N ARG A 13 16.54 -38.21 -33.56
CA ARG A 13 17.51 -39.28 -33.85
C ARG A 13 18.19 -39.12 -35.20
N HIS A 14 17.50 -38.56 -36.19
CA HIS A 14 18.05 -38.35 -37.53
C HIS A 14 19.00 -37.14 -37.57
N GLU A 15 20.22 -37.37 -38.06
CA GLU A 15 21.17 -36.30 -38.39
C GLU A 15 20.99 -35.89 -39.86
N PRO A 16 20.64 -34.63 -40.13
CA PRO A 16 20.42 -34.17 -41.49
C PRO A 16 21.74 -33.93 -42.24
N ASP A 17 21.76 -34.10 -43.55
CA ASP A 17 22.98 -33.91 -44.37
C ASP A 17 23.39 -32.44 -44.56
N GLU A 18 22.44 -31.51 -44.41
CA GLU A 18 22.69 -30.07 -44.60
C GLU A 18 23.32 -29.44 -43.35
N PRO A 19 24.46 -28.72 -43.48
CA PRO A 19 25.17 -28.13 -42.33
C PRO A 19 24.30 -27.20 -41.46
N LYS A 20 23.38 -26.44 -42.09
CA LYS A 20 22.43 -25.58 -41.36
C LYS A 20 21.49 -26.39 -40.46
N ARG A 21 20.94 -27.49 -41.00
CA ARG A 21 20.03 -28.35 -40.24
C ARG A 21 20.75 -29.14 -39.15
N GLN A 22 22.02 -29.50 -39.35
CA GLN A 22 22.87 -30.11 -38.30
C GLN A 22 23.09 -29.15 -37.13
N PHE A 23 23.37 -27.88 -37.46
CA PHE A 23 23.51 -26.82 -36.47
C PHE A 23 22.20 -26.61 -35.69
N ASP A 24 21.05 -26.54 -36.37
CA ASP A 24 19.74 -26.41 -35.74
C ASP A 24 19.41 -27.58 -34.82
N ARG A 25 19.72 -28.82 -35.24
CA ARG A 25 19.57 -30.02 -34.40
C ARG A 25 20.41 -29.92 -33.13
N THR A 26 21.67 -29.49 -33.25
CA THR A 26 22.57 -29.30 -32.10
C THR A 26 22.01 -28.27 -31.13
N LEU A 27 21.45 -27.16 -31.62
CA LEU A 27 20.79 -26.16 -30.77
C LEU A 27 19.54 -26.71 -30.06
N ARG A 28 18.72 -27.51 -30.77
CA ARG A 28 17.53 -28.14 -30.17
C ARG A 28 17.90 -29.12 -29.06
N LEU A 29 18.90 -29.98 -29.28
CA LEU A 29 19.40 -30.90 -28.25
C LEU A 29 19.93 -30.16 -27.02
N ARG A 30 20.67 -29.06 -27.20
CA ARG A 30 21.12 -28.21 -26.08
C ARG A 30 19.96 -27.59 -25.30
N ARG A 31 18.92 -27.12 -26.00
CA ARG A 31 17.71 -26.59 -25.35
C ARG A 31 16.95 -27.67 -24.59
N LEU A 32 16.80 -28.86 -25.16
CA LEU A 32 16.15 -30.01 -24.53
C LEU A 32 16.90 -30.46 -23.27
N ALA A 33 18.23 -30.57 -23.33
CA ALA A 33 19.06 -30.84 -22.15
C ALA A 33 18.89 -29.77 -21.06
N ARG A 34 18.69 -28.49 -21.44
CA ARG A 34 18.40 -27.43 -20.47
C ARG A 34 17.00 -27.57 -19.85
N LEU A 35 16.00 -27.91 -20.65
CA LEU A 35 14.64 -28.17 -20.16
C LEU A 35 14.59 -29.42 -19.25
N GLU A 36 15.41 -30.42 -19.53
CA GLU A 36 15.58 -31.61 -18.70
C GLU A 36 16.12 -31.27 -17.31
N GLN A 37 17.17 -30.43 -17.23
CA GLN A 37 17.69 -29.93 -15.95
C GLN A 37 16.63 -29.20 -15.11
N MET A 38 15.59 -28.68 -15.77
CA MET A 38 14.47 -27.98 -15.15
C MET A 38 13.26 -28.90 -14.88
N GLY A 39 13.35 -30.18 -15.24
CA GLY A 39 12.24 -31.13 -15.14
C GLY A 39 11.05 -30.78 -16.04
N LEU A 40 11.32 -30.12 -17.17
CA LEU A 40 10.35 -29.72 -18.21
C LEU A 40 10.46 -30.55 -19.49
N ALA A 41 11.49 -31.39 -19.61
CA ALA A 41 11.64 -32.37 -20.67
C ALA A 41 12.24 -33.66 -20.09
N THR A 42 12.04 -34.79 -20.75
CA THR A 42 12.62 -36.09 -20.36
C THR A 42 13.09 -36.83 -21.60
N GLU A 43 14.33 -37.31 -21.59
CA GLU A 43 14.82 -38.18 -22.66
C GLU A 43 14.44 -39.64 -22.34
N HIS A 44 13.50 -40.19 -23.11
CA HIS A 44 13.08 -41.59 -22.96
C HIS A 44 14.03 -42.56 -23.65
N ALA A 45 14.64 -42.10 -24.73
CA ALA A 45 15.66 -42.81 -25.49
C ALA A 45 16.59 -41.80 -26.17
N PRO A 46 17.83 -42.16 -26.54
CA PRO A 46 18.75 -41.23 -27.19
C PRO A 46 18.11 -40.52 -28.39
N GLY A 47 17.96 -39.21 -28.31
CA GLY A 47 17.35 -38.38 -29.34
C GLY A 47 15.80 -38.37 -29.36
N VAL A 48 15.12 -39.04 -28.43
CA VAL A 48 13.65 -39.03 -28.30
C VAL A 48 13.26 -38.42 -26.96
N TRP A 49 12.59 -37.27 -27.05
CA TRP A 49 12.29 -36.42 -25.92
C TRP A 49 10.78 -36.28 -25.75
N GLU A 50 10.32 -36.31 -24.51
CA GLU A 50 8.97 -35.89 -24.14
C GLU A 50 9.03 -34.55 -23.41
N LEU A 51 8.19 -33.62 -23.82
CA LEU A 51 8.00 -32.32 -23.18
C LEU A 51 6.89 -32.41 -22.13
N SER A 52 7.15 -31.82 -20.97
CA SER A 52 6.17 -31.71 -19.90
C SER A 52 4.99 -30.81 -20.30
N GLU A 53 3.76 -31.17 -19.91
CA GLU A 53 2.55 -30.36 -20.17
C GLU A 53 2.64 -28.95 -19.56
N ARG A 54 3.33 -28.81 -18.42
CA ARG A 54 3.61 -27.51 -17.78
C ARG A 54 4.77 -26.71 -18.42
N MET A 55 5.40 -27.18 -19.49
CA MET A 55 6.57 -26.50 -20.08
C MET A 55 6.26 -25.06 -20.47
N GLU A 56 5.23 -24.85 -21.29
CA GLU A 56 4.86 -23.51 -21.76
C GLU A 56 4.50 -22.55 -20.61
N PRO A 57 3.59 -22.89 -19.67
CA PRO A 57 3.27 -21.99 -18.57
C PRO A 57 4.49 -21.70 -17.68
N THR A 58 5.33 -22.70 -17.38
CA THR A 58 6.53 -22.47 -16.56
C THR A 58 7.55 -21.56 -17.26
N LEU A 59 7.81 -21.77 -18.56
CA LEU A 59 8.75 -20.89 -19.28
C LEU A 59 8.22 -19.46 -19.43
N ARG A 60 6.90 -19.30 -19.60
CA ARG A 60 6.25 -17.99 -19.63
C ARG A 60 6.41 -17.27 -18.29
N GLU A 61 6.06 -17.92 -17.19
CA GLU A 61 6.20 -17.37 -15.83
C GLU A 61 7.66 -16.99 -15.53
N MET A 62 8.62 -17.83 -15.92
CA MET A 62 10.05 -17.52 -15.76
C MET A 62 10.49 -16.33 -16.61
N GLY A 63 9.96 -16.19 -17.83
CA GLY A 63 10.20 -15.03 -18.69
C GLY A 63 9.67 -13.75 -18.05
N GLU A 64 8.40 -13.76 -17.62
CA GLU A 64 7.75 -12.64 -16.93
C GLU A 64 8.51 -12.24 -15.66
N ARG A 65 8.89 -13.22 -14.83
CA ARG A 65 9.71 -12.98 -13.63
C ARG A 65 11.06 -12.37 -13.99
N GLY A 66 11.70 -12.87 -15.05
CA GLY A 66 12.96 -12.34 -15.56
C GLY A 66 12.84 -10.89 -16.04
N ASP A 67 11.71 -10.52 -16.64
CA ASP A 67 11.42 -9.17 -17.12
C ASP A 67 11.20 -8.21 -15.94
N ILE A 68 10.44 -8.64 -14.93
CA ILE A 68 10.26 -7.91 -13.68
C ILE A 68 11.61 -7.63 -13.00
N ILE A 69 12.47 -8.65 -12.86
CA ILE A 69 13.80 -8.48 -12.25
C ILE A 69 14.61 -7.42 -13.01
N ARG A 70 14.61 -7.45 -14.36
CA ARG A 70 15.33 -6.46 -15.17
C ARG A 70 14.77 -5.05 -14.97
N ASN A 71 13.45 -4.90 -14.86
CA ASN A 71 12.83 -3.61 -14.57
C ASN A 71 13.22 -3.08 -13.19
N MET A 72 13.18 -3.93 -12.15
CA MET A 72 13.61 -3.58 -10.80
C MET A 72 15.08 -3.14 -10.77
N GLN A 73 15.99 -3.88 -11.44
CA GLN A 73 17.40 -3.50 -11.55
C GLN A 73 17.57 -2.14 -12.25
N LYS A 74 16.82 -1.91 -13.33
CA LYS A 74 16.87 -0.65 -14.07
C LYS A 74 16.42 0.52 -13.20
N ALA A 75 15.32 0.37 -12.47
CA ALA A 75 14.78 1.42 -11.60
C ALA A 75 15.75 1.76 -10.46
N LEU A 76 16.27 0.75 -9.76
CA LEU A 76 17.26 0.96 -8.70
C LEU A 76 18.50 1.70 -9.20
N ARG A 77 19.02 1.32 -10.38
CA ARG A 77 20.19 1.96 -10.98
C ARG A 77 19.94 3.42 -11.38
N ALA A 78 18.70 3.78 -11.75
CA ALA A 78 18.35 5.15 -12.08
C ALA A 78 18.55 6.10 -10.88
N ASP A 79 18.29 5.60 -9.67
CA ASP A 79 18.49 6.33 -8.41
C ASP A 79 19.87 6.04 -7.75
N GLY A 80 20.80 5.45 -8.50
CA GLY A 80 22.16 5.18 -8.02
C GLY A 80 22.25 4.05 -6.98
N HIS A 81 21.25 3.19 -6.92
CA HIS A 81 21.23 2.03 -6.03
C HIS A 81 21.56 0.76 -6.80
N ASP A 82 22.49 -0.04 -6.27
CA ASP A 82 22.74 -1.40 -6.73
C ASP A 82 22.33 -2.38 -5.63
N ARG A 83 21.59 -3.41 -6.02
CA ARG A 83 21.06 -4.44 -5.12
C ARG A 83 21.30 -5.79 -5.75
N ASP A 84 21.66 -6.76 -4.92
CA ASP A 84 21.78 -8.14 -5.37
C ASP A 84 20.39 -8.65 -5.79
N PRO A 85 20.22 -9.17 -7.02
CA PRO A 85 18.94 -9.75 -7.46
C PRO A 85 18.41 -10.86 -6.55
N MET A 86 19.27 -11.50 -5.74
CA MET A 86 18.84 -12.48 -4.75
C MET A 86 18.01 -11.87 -3.61
N THR A 87 18.07 -10.55 -3.39
CA THR A 87 17.24 -9.85 -2.40
C THR A 87 15.89 -9.41 -2.95
N PHE A 88 15.62 -9.66 -4.23
CA PHE A 88 14.36 -9.28 -4.86
C PHE A 88 13.25 -10.22 -4.45
N HIS A 89 12.12 -9.63 -4.07
CA HIS A 89 10.92 -10.35 -3.68
C HIS A 89 9.75 -9.87 -4.54
N ILE A 90 9.28 -10.75 -5.42
CA ILE A 90 8.16 -10.47 -6.31
C ILE A 90 6.93 -11.07 -5.68
N HIS A 91 5.98 -10.21 -5.32
CA HIS A 91 4.69 -10.59 -4.78
C HIS A 91 3.68 -10.76 -5.91
N ASP A 92 2.81 -11.76 -5.78
CA ASP A 92 1.67 -11.96 -6.68
C ASP A 92 0.40 -11.25 -6.17
N ALA A 93 0.39 -10.83 -4.90
CA ALA A 93 -0.71 -10.17 -4.22
C ALA A 93 -0.20 -9.20 -3.14
N ALA A 94 -1.10 -8.68 -2.31
CA ALA A 94 -0.73 -7.89 -1.14
C ALA A 94 0.21 -8.69 -0.20
N PRO A 95 1.21 -8.04 0.41
CA PRO A 95 2.18 -8.72 1.27
C PRO A 95 1.54 -9.22 2.57
N GLU A 96 1.93 -10.40 3.04
CA GLU A 96 1.40 -10.96 4.30
C GLU A 96 1.88 -10.20 5.54
N THR A 97 3.08 -9.64 5.47
CA THR A 97 3.69 -8.84 6.54
C THR A 97 3.88 -7.40 6.07
N PRO A 98 3.68 -6.38 6.94
CA PRO A 98 3.97 -4.99 6.60
C PRO A 98 5.41 -4.77 6.15
N ILE A 99 5.57 -4.11 5.01
CA ILE A 99 6.84 -3.72 4.40
C ILE A 99 6.93 -2.20 4.50
N THR A 100 7.87 -1.69 5.28
CA THR A 100 8.25 -0.27 5.25
C THR A 100 9.46 -0.08 4.35
N GLY A 101 9.41 0.89 3.43
CA GLY A 101 10.53 1.15 2.55
C GLY A 101 10.33 2.37 1.67
N ARG A 102 11.38 2.69 0.91
CA ARG A 102 11.37 3.79 -0.06
C ARG A 102 10.79 3.31 -1.39
N VAL A 103 9.88 4.09 -1.96
CA VAL A 103 9.39 3.89 -3.33
C VAL A 103 10.53 4.17 -4.32
N VAL A 104 10.90 3.16 -5.09
CA VAL A 104 11.93 3.25 -6.15
C VAL A 104 11.27 3.44 -7.51
N ASP A 105 10.14 2.79 -7.74
CA ASP A 105 9.41 2.91 -8.99
C ASP A 105 7.91 2.71 -8.78
N LYS A 106 7.12 3.27 -9.70
CA LYS A 106 5.69 3.03 -9.79
C LYS A 106 5.22 3.12 -11.24
N TYR A 107 4.57 2.09 -11.75
CA TYR A 107 4.12 2.03 -13.15
C TYR A 107 2.84 1.22 -13.31
N LEU A 108 2.05 1.53 -14.34
CA LEU A 108 0.83 0.79 -14.67
C LEU A 108 1.19 -0.54 -15.36
N THR A 109 0.52 -1.63 -15.01
CA THR A 109 0.98 -2.98 -15.41
C THR A 109 -0.10 -3.86 -16.04
N ASN A 110 -1.38 -3.48 -16.03
CA ASN A 110 -2.43 -4.23 -16.73
C ASN A 110 -2.80 -3.58 -18.08
N GLU A 111 -3.30 -4.38 -19.02
CA GLU A 111 -3.68 -3.94 -20.38
C GLU A 111 -4.76 -2.85 -20.41
N LEU A 112 -5.50 -2.68 -19.31
CA LEU A 112 -6.50 -1.64 -19.11
C LEU A 112 -5.95 -0.41 -18.34
N GLY A 113 -4.73 -0.46 -17.80
CA GLY A 113 -4.10 0.62 -17.05
C GLY A 113 -4.74 0.94 -15.70
N GLU A 114 -5.59 0.06 -15.17
CA GLU A 114 -6.38 0.29 -13.95
C GLU A 114 -5.57 0.10 -12.66
N ASN A 115 -4.51 -0.72 -12.69
CA ASN A 115 -3.71 -1.05 -11.50
C ASN A 115 -2.25 -0.63 -11.64
N LEU A 116 -1.73 -0.08 -10.55
CA LEU A 116 -0.34 0.32 -10.36
C LEU A 116 0.46 -0.85 -9.76
N THR A 117 1.69 -1.00 -10.21
CA THR A 117 2.72 -1.80 -9.57
C THR A 117 3.76 -0.87 -8.96
N VAL A 118 4.24 -1.23 -7.77
CA VAL A 118 5.18 -0.44 -7.00
C VAL A 118 6.41 -1.27 -6.69
N VAL A 119 7.59 -0.66 -6.85
CA VAL A 119 8.87 -1.22 -6.42
C VAL A 119 9.33 -0.48 -5.16
N ILE A 120 9.61 -1.23 -4.10
CA ILE A 120 9.96 -0.70 -2.78
C ILE A 120 11.31 -1.26 -2.34
N ASP A 121 12.26 -0.40 -2.00
CA ASP A 121 13.49 -0.78 -1.31
C ASP A 121 13.22 -0.80 0.20
N GLY A 122 13.08 -1.99 0.75
CA GLY A 122 12.61 -2.25 2.10
C GLY A 122 13.69 -2.04 3.16
N ILE A 123 13.26 -1.60 4.35
CA ILE A 123 14.17 -1.51 5.52
C ILE A 123 14.65 -2.89 6.00
N ASP A 124 13.99 -3.96 5.56
CA ASP A 124 14.37 -5.37 5.77
C ASP A 124 15.52 -5.84 4.86
N GLY A 125 16.04 -4.95 3.99
CA GLY A 125 17.15 -5.22 3.08
C GLY A 125 16.74 -5.89 1.77
N ARG A 126 15.44 -6.09 1.53
CA ARG A 126 14.89 -6.66 0.31
C ARG A 126 14.31 -5.57 -0.60
N THR A 127 14.25 -5.87 -1.89
CA THR A 127 13.51 -5.02 -2.84
C THR A 127 12.23 -5.73 -3.24
N HIS A 128 11.09 -5.12 -2.96
CA HIS A 128 9.79 -5.73 -3.17
C HIS A 128 9.14 -5.18 -4.44
N HIS A 129 8.57 -6.07 -5.24
CA HIS A 129 7.68 -5.75 -6.34
C HIS A 129 6.26 -6.12 -5.94
N VAL A 130 5.37 -5.14 -5.84
CA VAL A 130 3.99 -5.32 -5.39
C VAL A 130 3.02 -4.84 -6.48
N PRO A 131 2.30 -5.76 -7.15
CA PRO A 131 1.30 -5.41 -8.15
C PRO A 131 -0.08 -5.14 -7.50
N GLY A 132 -1.04 -4.69 -8.33
CA GLY A 132 -2.45 -4.65 -7.94
C GLY A 132 -2.83 -3.50 -7.01
N ILE A 133 -2.06 -2.41 -7.02
CA ILE A 133 -2.33 -1.22 -6.20
C ILE A 133 -3.25 -0.26 -6.95
N GLU A 134 -4.29 0.23 -6.28
CA GLU A 134 -5.13 1.29 -6.83
C GLU A 134 -4.33 2.61 -6.91
N PRO A 135 -4.28 3.29 -8.07
CA PRO A 135 -3.48 4.52 -8.24
C PRO A 135 -3.79 5.60 -7.18
N SER A 136 -5.07 5.77 -6.84
CA SER A 136 -5.57 6.76 -5.88
C SER A 136 -4.94 6.65 -4.48
N ARG A 137 -4.48 5.45 -4.09
CA ARG A 137 -3.83 5.20 -2.79
C ARG A 137 -2.39 5.72 -2.73
N LEU A 138 -1.78 6.02 -3.87
CA LEU A 138 -0.39 6.47 -4.01
C LEU A 138 -0.25 7.79 -4.78
N ASP A 139 -1.33 8.57 -4.89
CA ASP A 139 -1.31 9.87 -5.56
C ASP A 139 -0.28 10.83 -4.96
N GLU A 140 -0.15 10.84 -3.62
CA GLU A 140 0.79 11.72 -2.92
C GLU A 140 2.21 11.15 -2.82
N ALA A 141 2.36 9.83 -2.98
CA ALA A 141 3.66 9.18 -2.89
C ALA A 141 4.46 9.40 -4.18
N ARG A 142 5.70 9.89 -4.04
CA ARG A 142 6.64 10.08 -5.14
C ARG A 142 7.73 9.01 -5.07
N ILE A 143 8.50 8.87 -6.15
CA ILE A 143 9.79 8.17 -6.07
C ILE A 143 10.61 8.88 -4.97
N GLY A 144 11.23 8.09 -4.08
CA GLY A 144 11.89 8.59 -2.88
C GLY A 144 11.03 8.61 -1.62
N SER A 145 9.69 8.65 -1.73
CA SER A 145 8.80 8.63 -0.55
C SER A 145 8.95 7.33 0.24
N VAL A 146 8.83 7.42 1.56
CA VAL A 146 8.78 6.25 2.45
C VAL A 146 7.32 5.88 2.66
N ILE A 147 6.99 4.63 2.37
CA ILE A 147 5.64 4.08 2.54
C ILE A 147 5.71 2.79 3.37
N GLU A 148 4.57 2.43 3.91
CA GLU A 148 4.31 1.11 4.47
C GLU A 148 3.20 0.45 3.66
N ILE A 149 3.48 -0.73 3.12
CA ILE A 149 2.48 -1.57 2.46
C ILE A 149 2.30 -2.83 3.30
N GLY A 150 1.07 -3.12 3.70
CA GLY A 150 0.75 -4.26 4.54
C GLY A 150 -0.31 -5.18 3.94
N PRO A 151 -0.70 -6.20 4.72
CA PRO A 151 -1.77 -7.10 4.32
C PRO A 151 -3.05 -6.32 4.04
N PRO A 152 -3.97 -6.90 3.25
CA PRO A 152 -5.28 -6.31 3.04
C PRO A 152 -5.98 -6.01 4.35
N ASP A 153 -6.79 -4.96 4.37
CA ASP A 153 -7.64 -4.71 5.54
C ASP A 153 -8.60 -5.90 5.68
N THR A 154 -8.49 -6.58 6.82
CA THR A 154 -9.34 -7.73 7.17
C THR A 154 -10.58 -7.30 7.93
N ALA A 155 -10.83 -5.98 8.04
CA ALA A 155 -12.07 -5.48 8.59
C ALA A 155 -13.28 -6.11 7.87
N SER A 156 -14.07 -6.85 8.64
CA SER A 156 -15.35 -7.44 8.19
C SER A 156 -16.19 -6.36 7.51
N ARG A 157 -16.68 -6.65 6.31
CA ARG A 157 -17.50 -5.68 5.57
C ARG A 157 -18.76 -5.36 6.38
N PRO A 158 -19.30 -4.14 6.31
CA PRO A 158 -20.56 -3.81 6.98
C PRO A 158 -21.70 -4.76 6.60
N SER A 159 -21.71 -5.28 5.36
CA SER A 159 -22.66 -6.29 4.92
C SER A 159 -22.49 -7.63 5.63
N ASP A 160 -21.25 -8.05 5.88
CA ASP A 160 -20.95 -9.35 6.50
C ASP A 160 -21.31 -9.30 8.00
N HIS A 161 -21.00 -8.18 8.67
CA HIS A 161 -21.45 -7.91 10.03
C HIS A 161 -22.98 -7.83 10.13
N ALA A 162 -23.67 -7.20 9.16
CA ALA A 162 -25.13 -7.15 9.16
C ALA A 162 -25.77 -8.53 8.96
N ILE A 163 -25.21 -9.36 8.07
CA ILE A 163 -25.66 -10.75 7.87
C ILE A 163 -25.47 -11.57 9.14
N ALA A 164 -24.29 -11.50 9.76
CA ALA A 164 -23.99 -12.22 11.00
C ALA A 164 -24.91 -11.78 12.15
N GLY A 165 -25.12 -10.47 12.32
CA GLY A 165 -26.01 -9.93 13.35
C GLY A 165 -27.49 -10.25 13.16
N MET A 166 -27.93 -10.53 11.92
CA MET A 166 -29.30 -10.91 11.59
C MET A 166 -29.55 -12.41 11.58
N ALA A 167 -28.49 -13.22 11.66
CA ALA A 167 -28.60 -14.68 11.65
C ALA A 167 -29.01 -15.20 13.03
N GLU A 168 -29.95 -16.15 13.05
CA GLU A 168 -30.34 -16.88 14.26
C GLU A 168 -29.93 -18.34 14.10
N ASP A 169 -29.18 -18.86 15.08
CA ASP A 169 -28.62 -20.23 15.07
C ASP A 169 -27.86 -20.55 13.76
N GLY A 170 -27.11 -19.58 13.24
CA GLY A 170 -26.34 -19.70 11.99
C GLY A 170 -27.20 -19.66 10.72
N ILE A 171 -28.48 -19.31 10.82
CA ILE A 171 -29.40 -19.17 9.68
C ILE A 171 -29.77 -17.71 9.46
N TYR A 172 -29.35 -17.17 8.33
CA TYR A 172 -29.76 -15.85 7.85
C TYR A 172 -31.01 -15.97 6.96
N ARG A 173 -32.01 -15.11 7.21
CA ARG A 173 -33.27 -15.03 6.45
C ARG A 173 -33.44 -13.65 5.81
N PRO A 174 -33.37 -13.53 4.47
CA PRO A 174 -33.61 -12.27 3.76
C PRO A 174 -34.96 -11.62 4.09
N SER A 175 -36.04 -12.40 4.19
CA SER A 175 -37.38 -11.92 4.55
C SER A 175 -37.37 -11.19 5.90
N ARG A 176 -36.76 -11.78 6.92
CA ARG A 176 -36.65 -11.21 8.27
C ARG A 176 -35.77 -9.95 8.29
N HIS A 177 -34.68 -9.93 7.53
CA HIS A 177 -33.84 -8.75 7.40
C HIS A 177 -34.59 -7.60 6.71
N LEU A 178 -35.42 -7.90 5.70
CA LEU A 178 -36.27 -6.92 5.05
C LEU A 178 -37.31 -6.32 6.01
N GLU A 179 -37.97 -7.16 6.82
CA GLU A 179 -38.93 -6.73 7.83
C GLU A 179 -38.26 -5.82 8.89
N GLN A 180 -37.11 -6.23 9.41
CA GLN A 180 -36.35 -5.45 10.39
C GLN A 180 -35.89 -4.11 9.82
N ALA A 181 -35.33 -4.09 8.59
CA ALA A 181 -34.87 -2.87 7.95
C ALA A 181 -36.02 -1.88 7.69
N ARG A 182 -37.20 -2.37 7.30
CA ARG A 182 -38.43 -1.57 7.15
C ARG A 182 -38.89 -0.98 8.48
N PHE A 183 -38.78 -1.75 9.57
CA PHE A 183 -39.16 -1.29 10.92
C PHE A 183 -38.21 -0.21 11.45
N GLU A 184 -36.89 -0.35 11.25
CA GLU A 184 -35.89 0.60 11.76
C GLU A 184 -35.82 1.91 10.95
N GLY A 185 -36.22 1.89 9.67
CA GLY A 185 -36.19 3.08 8.80
C GLY A 185 -34.79 3.58 8.46
N ARG A 186 -33.74 2.74 8.60
CA ARG A 186 -32.32 3.10 8.47
C ARG A 186 -31.70 2.73 7.11
N VAL A 187 -32.44 2.87 6.00
CA VAL A 187 -31.90 2.65 4.65
C VAL A 187 -31.86 3.98 3.87
N PRO A 188 -30.67 4.49 3.49
CA PRO A 188 -30.55 5.69 2.66
C PRO A 188 -31.32 5.54 1.35
N GLY A 189 -32.27 6.44 1.08
CA GLY A 189 -33.08 6.43 -0.15
C GLY A 189 -34.33 5.53 -0.12
N GLY A 190 -34.55 4.75 0.94
CA GLY A 190 -35.78 3.95 1.12
C GLY A 190 -35.91 2.71 0.26
N ASP A 191 -34.86 2.30 -0.46
CA ASP A 191 -34.82 1.05 -1.24
C ASP A 191 -34.43 -0.14 -0.35
N TYR A 192 -35.38 -0.62 0.45
CA TYR A 192 -35.17 -1.73 1.39
C TYR A 192 -34.94 -3.08 0.68
N GLU A 193 -35.58 -3.28 -0.48
CA GLU A 193 -35.44 -4.51 -1.26
C GLU A 193 -34.06 -4.56 -1.91
N GLY A 194 -33.61 -3.47 -2.55
CA GLY A 194 -32.26 -3.37 -3.09
C GLY A 194 -31.16 -3.50 -2.03
N PHE A 195 -31.42 -3.01 -0.81
CA PHE A 195 -30.53 -3.19 0.33
C PHE A 195 -30.38 -4.67 0.70
N VAL A 196 -31.47 -5.43 0.87
CA VAL A 196 -31.40 -6.86 1.19
C VAL A 196 -30.87 -7.69 0.02
N ASP A 197 -31.22 -7.34 -1.21
CA ASP A 197 -30.69 -7.99 -2.43
C ASP A 197 -29.17 -7.84 -2.55
N ALA A 198 -28.59 -6.76 -2.05
CA ALA A 198 -27.12 -6.63 -1.97
C ALA A 198 -26.51 -7.68 -1.02
N HIS A 199 -27.16 -7.97 0.11
CA HIS A 199 -26.73 -9.00 1.06
C HIS A 199 -26.91 -10.42 0.50
N VAL A 200 -28.01 -10.67 -0.23
CA VAL A 200 -28.21 -11.95 -0.94
C VAL A 200 -27.17 -12.16 -2.03
N ARG A 201 -26.86 -11.13 -2.84
CA ARG A 201 -25.77 -11.19 -3.83
C ARG A 201 -24.41 -11.47 -3.18
N ARG A 202 -24.15 -10.88 -2.00
CA ARG A 202 -22.95 -11.16 -1.21
C ARG A 202 -22.89 -12.61 -0.74
N LEU A 203 -23.98 -13.16 -0.20
CA LEU A 203 -24.08 -14.56 0.20
C LEU A 203 -23.92 -15.53 -0.99
N GLU A 204 -24.44 -15.19 -2.16
CA GLU A 204 -24.22 -15.96 -3.38
C GLU A 204 -22.75 -15.99 -3.81
N ALA A 205 -22.02 -14.88 -3.65
CA ALA A 205 -20.59 -14.83 -3.91
C ALA A 205 -19.81 -15.73 -2.92
N LEU A 206 -20.12 -15.64 -1.62
CA LEU A 206 -19.49 -16.45 -0.58
C LEU A 206 -19.88 -17.94 -0.67
N ARG A 207 -21.05 -18.27 -1.23
CA ARG A 207 -21.44 -19.65 -1.53
C ARG A 207 -20.59 -20.28 -2.61
N ARG A 208 -20.24 -19.51 -3.66
CA ARG A 208 -19.29 -19.98 -4.69
C ARG A 208 -17.91 -20.26 -4.12
N ALA A 209 -17.57 -19.63 -3.00
CA ALA A 209 -16.33 -19.84 -2.26
C ALA A 209 -16.43 -20.92 -1.16
N GLY A 210 -17.59 -21.54 -0.97
CA GLY A 210 -17.80 -22.58 0.06
C GLY A 210 -17.85 -22.04 1.50
N ILE A 211 -18.13 -20.75 1.69
CA ILE A 211 -18.20 -20.11 3.02
C ILE A 211 -19.64 -20.04 3.53
N ALA A 212 -20.61 -19.85 2.64
CA ALA A 212 -22.03 -19.87 2.95
C ALA A 212 -22.73 -21.00 2.17
N GLU A 213 -23.83 -21.51 2.70
CA GLU A 213 -24.65 -22.53 2.06
C GLU A 213 -26.07 -21.99 1.84
N ARG A 214 -26.63 -22.20 0.64
CA ARG A 214 -28.03 -21.86 0.35
C ARG A 214 -28.87 -23.09 0.63
N ILE A 215 -29.75 -23.00 1.63
CA ILE A 215 -30.72 -24.06 1.94
C ILE A 215 -31.89 -23.94 0.97
N ASP A 216 -32.49 -22.75 0.86
CA ASP A 216 -33.58 -22.45 -0.06
C ASP A 216 -33.56 -20.97 -0.52
N ALA A 217 -34.69 -20.43 -1.00
CA ALA A 217 -34.75 -19.04 -1.44
C ALA A 217 -34.64 -18.01 -0.30
N ASP A 218 -35.04 -18.38 0.91
CA ASP A 218 -35.15 -17.49 2.08
C ASP A 218 -34.29 -17.97 3.26
N GLN A 219 -33.48 -19.03 3.09
CA GLN A 219 -32.64 -19.58 4.15
C GLN A 219 -31.20 -19.79 3.68
N TRP A 220 -30.28 -19.17 4.40
CA TRP A 220 -28.84 -19.27 4.19
C TRP A 220 -28.17 -19.72 5.47
N ARG A 221 -27.36 -20.78 5.39
CA ARG A 221 -26.53 -21.23 6.50
C ARG A 221 -25.16 -20.58 6.41
N ILE A 222 -24.73 -19.99 7.52
CA ILE A 222 -23.41 -19.39 7.71
C ILE A 222 -22.71 -20.06 8.91
N PRO A 223 -21.38 -20.21 8.89
CA PRO A 223 -20.63 -20.77 10.01
C PRO A 223 -20.48 -19.75 11.15
N GLU A 224 -20.12 -20.21 12.35
CA GLU A 224 -19.92 -19.33 13.52
C GLU A 224 -18.80 -18.29 13.30
N ASP A 225 -17.78 -18.64 12.50
CA ASP A 225 -16.66 -17.78 12.13
C ASP A 225 -16.89 -17.06 10.78
N PHE A 226 -18.15 -16.88 10.36
CA PHE A 226 -18.53 -16.33 9.05
C PHE A 226 -17.81 -15.02 8.71
N GLU A 227 -17.79 -14.05 9.61
CA GLU A 227 -17.15 -12.75 9.37
C GLU A 227 -15.65 -12.89 9.11
N ALA A 228 -14.95 -13.71 9.90
CA ALA A 228 -13.52 -13.96 9.73
C ALA A 228 -13.22 -14.67 8.41
N ARG A 229 -14.01 -15.69 8.04
CA ARG A 229 -13.85 -16.42 6.77
C ARG A 229 -14.18 -15.57 5.56
N ALA A 230 -15.21 -14.71 5.65
CA ALA A 230 -15.57 -13.78 4.59
C ALA A 230 -14.48 -12.71 4.38
N ALA A 231 -13.91 -12.18 5.46
CA ALA A 231 -12.80 -11.23 5.40
C ALA A 231 -11.53 -11.86 4.80
N ASP A 232 -11.15 -13.07 5.23
CA ASP A 232 -10.01 -13.79 4.67
C ASP A 232 -10.20 -14.12 3.18
N HIS A 233 -11.41 -14.51 2.78
CA HIS A 233 -11.72 -14.74 1.36
C HIS A 233 -11.59 -13.48 0.50
N ASP A 234 -12.08 -12.35 1.00
CA ASP A 234 -11.96 -11.08 0.29
C ASP A 234 -10.50 -10.62 0.22
N ALA A 235 -9.76 -10.76 1.32
CA ALA A 235 -8.34 -10.46 1.38
C ALA A 235 -7.56 -11.26 0.32
N ARG A 236 -7.85 -12.55 0.17
CA ARG A 236 -7.20 -13.42 -0.83
C ARG A 236 -7.60 -13.13 -2.28
N ARG A 237 -8.85 -12.75 -2.51
CA ARG A 237 -9.38 -12.63 -3.88
C ARG A 237 -9.17 -11.23 -4.48
N ASN A 238 -9.35 -10.19 -3.67
CA ASN A 238 -9.37 -8.79 -4.08
C ASN A 238 -8.85 -7.84 -2.98
N GLY A 239 -8.09 -8.37 -2.02
CA GLY A 239 -7.58 -7.59 -0.90
C GLY A 239 -6.57 -6.57 -1.38
N GLN A 240 -7.00 -5.32 -1.57
CA GLN A 240 -6.07 -4.24 -1.83
C GLN A 240 -5.17 -4.09 -0.60
N ALA A 241 -3.86 -4.14 -0.84
CA ALA A 241 -2.86 -3.94 0.20
C ALA A 241 -3.18 -2.66 0.99
N THR A 242 -3.03 -2.72 2.32
CA THR A 242 -3.07 -1.48 3.12
C THR A 242 -1.86 -0.65 2.74
N ILE A 243 -2.06 0.65 2.52
CA ILE A 243 -0.99 1.56 2.14
C ILE A 243 -1.05 2.77 3.07
N ARG A 244 0.10 3.07 3.65
CA ARG A 244 0.29 4.25 4.48
C ARG A 244 1.52 5.02 4.01
N ILE A 245 1.33 6.27 3.62
CA ILE A 245 2.44 7.16 3.28
C ILE A 245 3.07 7.62 4.60
N VAL A 246 4.29 7.19 4.85
CA VAL A 246 5.03 7.47 6.09
C VAL A 246 5.74 8.82 5.98
N SER A 247 6.35 9.08 4.82
CA SER A 247 6.99 10.33 4.47
C SER A 247 6.90 10.53 2.97
N THR A 248 6.49 11.72 2.52
CA THR A 248 6.59 12.10 1.11
C THR A 248 8.00 12.58 0.74
N PHE A 249 8.84 12.87 1.73
CA PHE A 249 10.21 13.32 1.57
C PHE A 249 11.14 12.11 1.43
N ASP A 250 12.13 12.23 0.55
CA ASP A 250 13.23 11.27 0.46
C ASP A 250 14.08 11.26 1.73
N LEU A 251 14.96 10.26 1.82
CA LEU A 251 15.75 10.01 3.02
C LEU A 251 16.75 11.14 3.26
N GLU A 252 17.42 11.59 2.21
CA GLU A 252 18.46 12.61 2.24
C GLU A 252 17.91 13.97 2.72
N ASN A 253 16.76 14.40 2.20
CA ASN A 253 16.12 15.64 2.62
C ASN A 253 15.61 15.60 4.07
N GLN A 254 15.37 14.41 4.62
CA GLN A 254 14.97 14.29 6.04
C GLN A 254 16.13 14.50 7.01
N ILE A 255 17.38 14.29 6.60
CA ILE A 255 18.56 14.40 7.49
C ILE A 255 18.72 15.83 8.00
N GLY A 256 18.60 16.81 7.10
CA GLY A 256 18.77 18.24 7.40
C GLY A 256 17.47 19.02 7.59
N ALA A 257 16.31 18.38 7.61
CA ALA A 257 15.03 19.08 7.68
C ALA A 257 14.82 19.80 9.04
N ASP A 258 14.33 21.03 9.00
CA ASP A 258 14.00 21.78 10.24
C ASP A 258 12.83 21.17 11.02
N GLY A 259 11.94 20.46 10.33
CA GLY A 259 10.71 19.88 10.88
C GLY A 259 10.84 18.44 11.36
N ALA A 260 9.75 17.89 11.88
CA ALA A 260 9.70 16.54 12.44
C ALA A 260 9.57 15.48 11.34
N THR A 261 10.62 14.70 11.09
CA THR A 261 10.68 13.72 10.01
C THR A 261 10.31 12.30 10.44
N TRP A 262 10.29 11.35 9.50
CA TRP A 262 10.15 9.94 9.84
C TRP A 262 11.37 9.43 10.63
N LEU A 263 12.58 9.94 10.33
CA LEU A 263 13.79 9.63 11.11
C LEU A 263 13.63 10.00 12.58
N ASP A 264 13.03 11.14 12.89
CA ASP A 264 12.84 11.60 14.28
C ASP A 264 11.90 10.67 15.05
N ARG A 265 10.83 10.20 14.40
CA ARG A 265 9.91 9.21 14.98
C ARG A 265 10.61 7.88 15.25
N ARG A 266 11.54 7.45 14.37
CA ARG A 266 12.35 6.25 14.59
C ARG A 266 13.41 6.42 15.68
N LEU A 267 14.03 7.59 15.78
CA LEU A 267 15.05 7.89 16.80
C LEU A 267 14.50 7.87 18.23
N VAL A 268 13.23 8.24 18.41
CA VAL A 268 12.56 8.24 19.73
C VAL A 268 11.78 6.95 20.00
N ALA A 269 11.66 6.06 19.01
CA ALA A 269 11.01 4.77 19.19
C ALA A 269 11.93 3.80 19.98
N PRO A 270 11.37 2.86 20.78
CA PRO A 270 12.16 2.00 21.64
C PRO A 270 13.03 0.97 20.89
N ASP A 271 12.69 0.64 19.64
CA ASP A 271 13.30 -0.46 18.90
C ASP A 271 13.54 -0.09 17.43
N ALA A 272 14.75 -0.40 16.95
CA ALA A 272 15.18 -0.25 15.56
C ALA A 272 15.82 -1.56 15.04
N SER A 273 15.50 -2.69 15.68
CA SER A 273 15.98 -4.04 15.34
C SER A 273 15.46 -4.56 14.00
N ASP A 274 14.41 -3.94 13.46
CA ASP A 274 13.81 -4.19 12.15
C ASP A 274 14.69 -3.70 10.97
N LEU A 275 15.69 -2.85 11.22
CA LEU A 275 16.59 -2.37 10.17
C LEU A 275 17.61 -3.43 9.80
N ALA A 276 17.60 -3.89 8.55
CA ALA A 276 18.67 -4.74 8.04
C ALA A 276 20.03 -4.03 8.02
N SER A 277 21.11 -4.80 8.05
CA SER A 277 22.49 -4.30 7.96
C SER A 277 22.97 -4.10 6.51
N ALA A 278 22.05 -4.13 5.54
CA ALA A 278 22.31 -3.94 4.12
C ALA A 278 21.13 -3.22 3.45
N GLY A 279 21.33 -2.78 2.20
CA GLY A 279 20.27 -2.14 1.40
C GLY A 279 19.74 -0.85 2.03
N PHE A 280 18.43 -0.58 1.87
CA PHE A 280 17.81 0.60 2.45
C PHE A 280 17.84 0.62 3.99
N GLY A 281 17.75 -0.54 4.65
CA GLY A 281 17.88 -0.63 6.11
C GLY A 281 19.19 -0.06 6.65
N GLN A 282 20.30 -0.30 5.95
CA GLN A 282 21.59 0.30 6.28
C GLN A 282 21.60 1.81 6.02
N GLN A 283 21.09 2.26 4.86
CA GLN A 283 21.02 3.69 4.53
C GLN A 283 20.20 4.47 5.56
N VAL A 284 19.08 3.90 6.03
CA VAL A 284 18.26 4.51 7.09
C VAL A 284 19.03 4.60 8.40
N ARG A 285 19.81 3.58 8.77
CA ARG A 285 20.65 3.62 9.97
C ARG A 285 21.70 4.74 9.88
N GLU A 286 22.37 4.86 8.73
CA GLU A 286 23.34 5.93 8.48
C GLU A 286 22.68 7.32 8.51
N ALA A 287 21.49 7.45 7.91
CA ALA A 287 20.71 8.69 7.95
C ALA A 287 20.24 9.04 9.37
N MET A 288 19.86 8.05 10.18
CA MET A 288 19.53 8.25 11.60
C MET A 288 20.74 8.73 12.39
N ASP A 289 21.94 8.22 12.10
CA ASP A 289 23.18 8.69 12.73
C ASP A 289 23.50 10.14 12.34
N GLN A 290 23.38 10.49 11.06
CA GLN A 290 23.56 11.88 10.60
C GLN A 290 22.49 12.83 11.18
N ARG A 291 21.23 12.39 11.21
CA ARG A 291 20.12 13.14 11.81
C ARG A 291 20.34 13.38 13.30
N ARG A 292 20.96 12.42 14.00
CA ARG A 292 21.33 12.56 15.41
C ARG A 292 22.37 13.65 15.63
N GLU A 293 23.42 13.70 14.80
CA GLU A 293 24.41 14.79 14.86
C GLU A 293 23.76 16.13 14.55
N HIS A 294 22.90 16.19 13.54
CA HIS A 294 22.13 17.40 13.23
C HIS A 294 21.33 17.90 14.45
N HIS A 295 20.64 17.02 15.18
CA HIS A 295 19.94 17.41 16.41
C HIS A 295 20.86 17.89 17.52
N ILE A 296 22.07 17.33 17.64
CA ILE A 296 23.06 17.81 18.60
C ILE A 296 23.50 19.23 18.24
N ASP A 297 23.81 19.47 16.96
CA ASP A 297 24.24 20.77 16.46
C ASP A 297 23.15 21.85 16.62
N GLN A 298 21.88 21.49 16.45
CA GLN A 298 20.73 22.37 16.66
C GLN A 298 20.33 22.52 18.15
N GLY A 299 20.99 21.82 19.07
CA GLY A 299 20.68 21.84 20.50
C GLY A 299 19.36 21.14 20.86
N ASP A 300 18.85 20.30 19.96
CA ASP A 300 17.66 19.47 20.13
C ASP A 300 18.00 18.08 20.71
N ALA A 301 19.29 17.73 20.80
CA ALA A 301 19.80 16.55 21.49
C ALA A 301 21.12 16.82 22.22
N ILE A 302 21.43 16.01 23.24
CA ILE A 302 22.67 16.09 24.02
C ILE A 302 23.32 14.70 24.07
N ARG A 303 24.60 14.63 23.69
CA ARG A 303 25.43 13.44 23.84
C ARG A 303 26.05 13.40 25.24
N GLN A 304 25.77 12.35 25.99
CA GLN A 304 26.40 12.09 27.28
C GLN A 304 27.79 11.46 27.10
N GLN A 305 28.60 11.50 28.16
CA GLN A 305 29.96 10.92 28.18
C GLN A 305 29.98 9.41 27.89
N ASN A 306 28.90 8.69 28.18
CA ASN A 306 28.75 7.26 27.88
C ASN A 306 28.32 6.96 26.43
N GLY A 307 28.26 7.98 25.56
CA GLY A 307 27.86 7.85 24.16
C GLY A 307 26.35 7.82 23.92
N ARG A 308 25.51 7.76 24.97
CA ARG A 308 24.05 7.84 24.83
C ARG A 308 23.62 9.25 24.45
N VAL A 309 22.66 9.34 23.54
CA VAL A 309 22.09 10.62 23.12
C VAL A 309 20.69 10.77 23.69
N PHE A 310 20.46 11.91 24.33
CA PHE A 310 19.18 12.28 24.90
C PHE A 310 18.56 13.39 24.07
N TYR A 311 17.39 13.13 23.55
CA TYR A 311 16.61 14.12 22.81
C TYR A 311 15.85 15.03 23.77
N ARG A 312 15.60 16.26 23.33
CA ARG A 312 14.73 17.22 24.01
C ARG A 312 13.35 16.58 24.29
N ARG A 313 12.79 16.87 25.46
CA ARG A 313 11.39 16.50 25.76
C ARG A 313 10.47 17.19 24.74
N ASN A 314 9.53 16.44 24.16
CA ASN A 314 8.64 16.92 23.11
C ASN A 314 9.34 17.29 21.78
N LEU A 315 10.49 16.67 21.45
CA LEU A 315 11.25 16.89 20.20
C LEU A 315 10.35 17.07 18.97
N LEU A 316 9.45 16.11 18.71
CA LEU A 316 8.58 16.12 17.54
C LEU A 316 7.64 17.34 17.48
N ALA A 317 7.14 17.80 18.62
CA ALA A 317 6.29 18.99 18.68
C ALA A 317 7.12 20.25 18.41
N THR A 318 8.29 20.36 19.04
CA THR A 318 9.19 21.51 18.87
C THR A 318 9.69 21.66 17.42
N LEU A 319 10.08 20.57 16.77
CA LEU A 319 10.51 20.60 15.36
C LEU A 319 9.35 21.02 14.44
N ARG A 320 8.16 20.47 14.67
CA ARG A 320 6.95 20.83 13.90
C ARG A 320 6.59 22.30 14.06
N GLU A 321 6.57 22.81 15.29
CA GLU A 321 6.25 24.22 15.57
C GLU A 321 7.26 25.15 14.88
N ARG A 322 8.56 24.81 14.92
CA ARG A 322 9.62 25.57 14.25
C ARG A 322 9.42 25.61 12.73
N GLU A 323 9.15 24.47 12.11
CA GLU A 323 8.89 24.37 10.67
C GLU A 323 7.63 25.14 10.26
N VAL A 324 6.52 24.95 10.98
CA VAL A 324 5.25 25.62 10.70
C VAL A 324 5.38 27.14 10.85
N ALA A 325 6.12 27.62 11.87
CA ALA A 325 6.36 29.05 12.05
C ALA A 325 7.19 29.63 10.89
N ARG A 326 8.26 28.95 10.47
CA ARG A 326 9.10 29.40 9.35
C ARG A 326 8.33 29.42 8.04
N ILE A 327 7.70 28.30 7.67
CA ILE A 327 6.94 28.19 6.42
C ILE A 327 5.73 29.12 6.42
N GLY A 328 5.05 29.25 7.55
CA GLY A 328 3.95 30.20 7.71
C GLY A 328 4.38 31.65 7.44
N ALA A 329 5.54 32.07 7.97
CA ALA A 329 6.10 33.40 7.70
C ALA A 329 6.44 33.61 6.21
N GLU A 330 7.10 32.63 5.57
CA GLU A 330 7.40 32.67 4.12
C GLU A 330 6.11 32.73 3.27
N MET A 331 5.09 31.97 3.66
CA MET A 331 3.79 31.99 2.99
C MET A 331 3.05 33.32 3.19
N ALA A 332 3.24 34.00 4.32
CA ALA A 332 2.61 35.30 4.58
C ALA A 332 3.10 36.38 3.61
N GLU A 333 4.40 36.37 3.29
CA GLU A 333 4.99 37.28 2.30
C GLU A 333 4.41 37.06 0.91
N SER A 334 4.32 35.80 0.47
CA SER A 334 3.80 35.47 -0.86
C SER A 334 2.28 35.68 -1.00
N LYS A 335 1.51 35.41 0.06
CA LYS A 335 0.04 35.57 0.06
C LYS A 335 -0.43 36.99 0.32
N GLY A 336 0.42 37.86 0.89
CA GLY A 336 -0.01 39.18 1.38
C GLY A 336 -1.02 39.10 2.53
N LEU A 337 -1.02 37.98 3.27
CA LEU A 337 -1.95 37.71 4.37
C LEU A 337 -1.12 37.27 5.59
N PRO A 338 -1.27 37.90 6.76
CA PRO A 338 -0.52 37.53 7.96
C PRO A 338 -0.68 36.06 8.37
N PHE A 339 0.40 35.43 8.79
CA PHE A 339 0.36 34.08 9.37
C PHE A 339 0.21 34.14 10.89
N ARG A 340 -0.68 33.29 11.42
CA ARG A 340 -0.83 33.03 12.85
C ARG A 340 -0.76 31.53 13.12
N ALA A 341 0.20 31.11 13.93
CA ALA A 341 0.27 29.73 14.42
C ALA A 341 -0.87 29.46 15.42
N ALA A 342 -1.50 28.29 15.33
CA ALA A 342 -2.48 27.84 16.32
C ALA A 342 -1.80 27.07 17.45
N ALA A 343 -2.19 27.35 18.68
CA ALA A 343 -1.75 26.62 19.86
C ALA A 343 -2.59 25.36 20.08
N ASP A 344 -2.02 24.37 20.78
CA ASP A 344 -2.79 23.21 21.25
C ASP A 344 -3.96 23.68 22.15
N GLY A 345 -5.15 23.12 21.90
CA GLY A 345 -6.40 23.50 22.55
C GLY A 345 -7.11 24.71 21.91
N GLU A 346 -6.48 25.42 20.97
CA GLU A 346 -7.11 26.54 20.28
C GLU A 346 -8.16 26.07 19.27
N SER A 347 -9.28 26.80 19.21
CA SER A 347 -10.29 26.61 18.17
C SER A 347 -9.87 27.34 16.90
N VAL A 348 -9.82 26.61 15.79
CA VAL A 348 -9.49 27.14 14.47
C VAL A 348 -10.74 27.07 13.61
N SER A 349 -11.08 28.18 12.97
CA SER A 349 -12.17 28.26 11.99
C SER A 349 -11.80 29.20 10.85
N GLY A 350 -12.24 28.87 9.65
CA GLY A 350 -12.05 29.69 8.46
C GLY A 350 -12.25 28.87 7.18
N LYS A 351 -11.99 29.52 6.04
CA LYS A 351 -12.10 28.89 4.73
C LYS A 351 -10.89 27.98 4.49
N PHE A 352 -11.13 26.71 4.18
CA PHE A 352 -10.08 25.81 3.73
C PHE A 352 -9.70 26.11 2.28
N THR A 353 -8.50 26.65 2.04
CA THR A 353 -8.10 27.14 0.70
C THR A 353 -7.11 26.24 -0.03
N GLY A 354 -6.49 25.29 0.65
CA GLY A 354 -5.55 24.35 0.05
C GLY A 354 -4.69 23.68 1.09
N THR A 355 -3.67 22.96 0.65
CA THR A 355 -2.76 22.20 1.52
C THR A 355 -1.31 22.52 1.20
N VAL A 356 -0.44 22.38 2.18
CA VAL A 356 1.01 22.46 2.04
C VAL A 356 1.65 21.18 2.58
N GLN A 357 2.64 20.66 1.87
CA GLN A 357 3.38 19.48 2.26
C GLN A 357 4.65 19.90 3.00
N LEU A 358 4.74 19.55 4.28
CA LEU A 358 5.89 19.81 5.15
C LEU A 358 6.61 18.50 5.49
N SER A 359 7.83 18.57 5.99
CA SER A 359 8.54 17.38 6.50
C SER A 359 7.80 16.76 7.70
N SER A 360 7.11 17.60 8.49
CA SER A 360 6.20 17.20 9.57
C SER A 360 4.90 16.53 9.12
N GLY A 361 4.59 16.54 7.82
CA GLY A 361 3.37 15.99 7.23
C GLY A 361 2.57 17.03 6.44
N LYS A 362 1.34 16.66 6.06
CA LYS A 362 0.43 17.51 5.29
C LYS A 362 -0.34 18.47 6.20
N PHE A 363 -0.39 19.73 5.83
CA PHE A 363 -1.12 20.78 6.57
C PHE A 363 -2.19 21.41 5.67
N ALA A 364 -3.34 21.72 6.26
CA ALA A 364 -4.41 22.49 5.66
C ALA A 364 -4.16 23.99 5.91
N ILE A 365 -4.41 24.78 4.88
CA ILE A 365 -4.39 26.24 4.93
C ILE A 365 -5.81 26.70 5.24
N VAL A 366 -6.00 27.31 6.41
CA VAL A 366 -7.28 27.84 6.86
C VAL A 366 -7.18 29.37 6.90
N GLU A 367 -7.90 30.03 6.00
CA GLU A 367 -7.87 31.49 5.84
C GLU A 367 -9.07 32.14 6.53
N LYS A 368 -8.81 33.23 7.25
CA LYS A 368 -9.81 34.18 7.77
C LYS A 368 -9.68 35.50 7.02
N SER A 369 -10.49 36.49 7.39
CA SER A 369 -10.51 37.81 6.71
C SER A 369 -9.18 38.57 6.78
N HIS A 370 -8.32 38.34 7.78
CA HIS A 370 -7.09 39.12 7.99
C HIS A 370 -5.86 38.28 8.38
N GLU A 371 -5.99 36.96 8.39
CA GLU A 371 -4.90 36.04 8.76
C GLU A 371 -5.15 34.67 8.16
N PHE A 372 -4.12 33.83 8.12
CA PHE A 372 -4.27 32.40 7.88
C PHE A 372 -3.47 31.58 8.88
N THR A 373 -3.86 30.33 9.02
CA THR A 373 -3.22 29.36 9.89
C THR A 373 -2.96 28.07 9.12
N LEU A 374 -1.86 27.40 9.47
CA LEU A 374 -1.54 26.06 9.01
C LEU A 374 -1.91 25.08 10.13
N VAL A 375 -2.78 24.12 9.82
CA VAL A 375 -3.19 23.08 10.78
C VAL A 375 -3.01 21.68 10.20
N PRO A 376 -2.69 20.65 11.00
CA PRO A 376 -2.57 19.28 10.52
C PRO A 376 -3.79 18.85 9.69
N TRP A 377 -3.56 18.41 8.45
CA TRP A 377 -4.63 17.99 7.55
C TRP A 377 -5.17 16.60 7.94
N ARG A 378 -6.46 16.37 7.66
CA ARG A 378 -7.10 15.05 7.76
C ARG A 378 -8.01 14.82 6.56
N PRO A 379 -8.14 13.58 6.05
CA PRO A 379 -8.98 13.29 4.87
C PRO A 379 -10.44 13.76 4.99
N VAL A 380 -10.95 13.87 6.21
CA VAL A 380 -12.34 14.28 6.48
C VAL A 380 -12.69 15.66 5.90
N ILE A 381 -11.71 16.54 5.67
CA ILE A 381 -11.92 17.88 5.09
C ILE A 381 -11.70 17.95 3.57
N ASP A 382 -11.37 16.86 2.88
CA ASP A 382 -11.05 16.90 1.45
C ASP A 382 -12.17 17.47 0.58
N ARG A 383 -13.41 17.10 0.91
CA ARG A 383 -14.60 17.59 0.21
C ARG A 383 -15.00 19.02 0.59
N GLN A 384 -14.22 19.69 1.45
CA GLN A 384 -14.49 21.03 1.95
C GLN A 384 -13.58 22.10 1.35
N LEU A 385 -12.82 21.77 0.30
CA LEU A 385 -11.99 22.78 -0.37
C LEU A 385 -12.87 23.97 -0.83
N GLY A 386 -12.46 25.16 -0.45
CA GLY A 386 -13.19 26.40 -0.68
C GLY A 386 -14.36 26.67 0.27
N ARG A 387 -14.61 25.82 1.28
CA ARG A 387 -15.70 25.97 2.27
C ARG A 387 -15.16 26.32 3.65
N GLU A 388 -16.05 26.83 4.49
CA GLU A 388 -15.79 27.06 5.92
C GLU A 388 -15.64 25.74 6.67
N VAL A 389 -14.57 25.64 7.46
CA VAL A 389 -14.28 24.52 8.34
C VAL A 389 -13.99 25.04 9.75
N SER A 390 -14.31 24.23 10.76
CA SER A 390 -13.94 24.52 12.15
C SER A 390 -13.44 23.26 12.86
N GLY A 391 -12.55 23.44 13.81
CA GLY A 391 -11.97 22.34 14.59
C GLY A 391 -11.15 22.84 15.76
N ILE A 392 -10.69 21.91 16.58
CA ILE A 392 -9.85 22.18 17.76
C ILE A 392 -8.50 21.49 17.57
N MET A 393 -7.42 22.21 17.82
CA MET A 393 -6.06 21.67 17.85
C MET A 393 -5.88 20.74 19.05
N GLN A 394 -5.40 19.52 18.83
CA GLN A 394 -5.19 18.51 19.87
C GLN A 394 -3.89 17.74 19.62
N GLY A 395 -2.84 18.03 20.40
CA GLY A 395 -1.61 17.23 20.46
C GLY A 395 -0.93 17.08 19.10
N GLY A 396 -0.91 18.14 18.29
CA GLY A 396 -0.39 18.08 16.92
C GLY A 396 -1.31 17.41 15.88
N SER A 397 -2.60 17.26 16.19
CA SER A 397 -3.67 16.86 15.27
C SER A 397 -4.83 17.86 15.33
N VAL A 398 -5.84 17.71 14.45
CA VAL A 398 -7.07 18.51 14.49
C VAL A 398 -8.29 17.61 14.62
N SER A 399 -9.17 17.95 15.56
CA SER A 399 -10.52 17.40 15.61
C SER A 399 -11.49 18.32 14.86
N TRP A 400 -11.81 17.95 13.62
CA TRP A 400 -12.72 18.71 12.77
C TRP A 400 -14.19 18.53 13.18
N GLN A 401 -14.94 19.62 13.23
CA GLN A 401 -16.37 19.65 13.50
C GLN A 401 -17.11 19.96 12.20
N LEU A 402 -17.46 18.92 11.44
CA LEU A 402 -18.12 19.06 10.14
C LEU A 402 -19.64 18.95 10.29
N GLY A 403 -20.33 20.08 10.38
CA GLY A 403 -21.80 20.08 10.29
C GLY A 403 -22.50 21.24 10.97
N ARG A 404 -23.29 21.97 10.15
CA ARG A 404 -24.30 23.00 10.45
C ARG A 404 -23.91 23.99 11.55
N GLN A 405 -23.53 25.21 11.14
CA GLN A 405 -23.90 26.40 11.91
C GLN A 405 -25.37 26.24 12.33
N ARG A 406 -25.59 26.06 13.63
CA ARG A 406 -26.87 26.39 14.25
C ARG A 406 -27.09 27.85 13.92
N GLY A 407 -27.97 28.14 12.95
CA GLY A 407 -28.54 29.46 12.84
C GLY A 407 -29.11 29.80 14.21
N MET A 408 -28.59 30.86 14.82
CA MET A 408 -29.25 31.47 15.96
C MET A 408 -30.64 31.91 15.46
N GLY A 409 -31.67 31.16 15.84
CA GLY A 409 -33.05 31.62 15.72
C GLY A 409 -33.22 32.76 16.72
N LEU A 410 -33.50 33.94 16.20
CA LEU A 410 -34.06 35.06 16.95
C LEU A 410 -35.49 34.75 17.37
#